data_AF-A0A5R2NGQ0-F1
#
_entry.id   AF-A0A5R2NGQ0-F1
#
_cell.length_a   1.000
_cell.length_b   1.000
_cell.length_c   1.000
_cell.angle_alpha   90.00
_cell.angle_beta   90.00
_cell.angle_gamma   90.00
#
_symmetry.space_group_name_H-M   'P 1'
#
loop_
_entity.id
_entity.type
_entity.pdbx_description
1 polymer ?
#
loop_
_entity_poly.entity_id
_entity_poly.type
_entity_poly.pdbx_seq_one_letter_code
_entity_poly.pdbx_strand_id
1 'polypeptide(L)'
;DRLFTADFEGIQSNELTFGVYAQVKRNAKRFMFGIASGIAANAFRQPYSTKVALHYKGPGLLQRRHLKELTVIDRGDPSIPREVLQYLGDGSDMIQM
;
A
#
# COMPACT_ATOMS: atom_id res chain seq x y z
N ASP A 1 -15.09 -7.89 -5.42
CA ASP A 1 -14.04 -8.81 -4.95
C ASP A 1 -13.02 -8.06 -4.11
N ARG A 2 -12.46 -8.72 -3.10
CA ARG A 2 -11.45 -8.17 -2.18
C ARG A 2 -10.22 -9.07 -2.24
N LEU A 3 -9.04 -8.46 -2.18
CA LEU A 3 -7.75 -9.14 -2.04
C LEU A 3 -7.32 -9.04 -0.58
N PHE A 4 -7.05 -10.19 0.03
CA PHE A 4 -6.52 -10.28 1.38
C PHE A 4 -5.06 -10.76 1.29
N THR A 5 -4.16 -10.06 1.96
CA THR A 5 -2.73 -10.42 2.00
C THR A 5 -2.28 -10.60 3.44
N ALA A 6 -1.33 -11.51 3.62
CA ALA A 6 -0.55 -11.65 4.83
C ALA A 6 0.91 -11.88 4.41
N ASP A 7 1.83 -11.07 4.91
CA ASP A 7 3.26 -11.22 4.72
C ASP A 7 3.97 -11.22 6.07
N PHE A 8 4.95 -12.11 6.23
CA PHE A 8 5.75 -12.20 7.44
C PHE A 8 7.21 -11.93 7.08
N GLU A 9 7.92 -11.27 7.99
CA GLU A 9 9.36 -11.06 7.87
C GLU A 9 10.07 -12.37 8.24
N GLY A 10 10.90 -12.90 7.34
CA GLY A 10 11.44 -14.26 7.49
C GLY A 10 12.75 -14.39 8.26
N ILE A 11 13.55 -13.32 8.37
CA ILE A 11 14.91 -13.39 8.95
C ILE A 11 14.84 -13.30 10.47
N GLN A 12 14.07 -12.33 10.98
CA GLN A 12 13.83 -12.10 12.40
C GLN A 12 12.53 -12.74 12.87
N SER A 13 11.60 -13.07 11.96
CA SER A 13 10.31 -13.71 12.29
C SER A 13 9.53 -12.91 13.33
N ASN A 14 9.64 -11.58 13.27
CA ASN A 14 9.14 -10.67 14.29
C ASN A 14 8.12 -9.66 13.78
N GLU A 15 7.78 -9.67 12.48
CA GLU A 15 6.81 -8.75 11.89
C GLU A 15 5.83 -9.50 10.99
N LEU A 16 4.56 -9.15 11.11
CA LEU A 16 3.47 -9.67 10.29
C LEU A 16 2.64 -8.49 9.80
N THR A 17 2.46 -8.40 8.50
CA THR A 17 1.65 -7.37 7.85
C THR A 17 0.44 -8.01 7.17
N PHE A 18 -0.73 -7.44 7.42
CA PHE A 18 -1.99 -7.83 6.82
C PHE A 18 -2.49 -6.71 5.91
N GLY A 19 -3.04 -7.08 4.76
CA GLY A 19 -3.61 -6.13 3.81
C GLY A 19 -5.02 -6.53 3.39
N VAL A 20 -5.92 -5.56 3.28
CA VAL A 20 -7.26 -5.75 2.70
C VAL A 20 -7.49 -4.70 1.63
N TYR A 21 -7.54 -5.14 0.37
CA TYR A 21 -7.66 -4.27 -0.79
C TYR A 21 -8.94 -4.56 -1.57
N ALA A 22 -9.60 -3.52 -2.05
CA ALA A 22 -10.80 -3.63 -2.86
C ALA A 22 -10.65 -2.79 -4.13
N GLN A 23 -11.20 -3.31 -5.22
CA GLN A 23 -11.34 -2.54 -6.45
C GLN A 23 -12.52 -1.57 -6.33
N VAL A 24 -12.32 -0.32 -6.72
CA VAL A 24 -13.41 0.67 -6.79
C VAL A 24 -14.17 0.48 -8.11
N LYS A 25 -15.45 0.09 -8.03
CA LYS A 25 -16.29 -0.32 -9.19
C LYS A 25 -16.52 0.76 -10.26
N ARG A 26 -16.21 2.03 -9.98
CA ARG A 26 -16.45 3.17 -10.89
C ARG A 26 -15.19 3.77 -11.52
N ASN A 27 -14.01 3.31 -11.13
CA ASN A 27 -12.76 3.78 -11.71
C ASN A 27 -11.95 2.59 -12.25
N ALA A 28 -11.08 2.85 -13.22
CA ALA A 28 -10.42 1.86 -14.07
C ALA A 28 -9.95 0.63 -13.29
N LYS A 29 -10.04 -0.56 -13.92
CA LYS A 29 -9.59 -1.87 -13.37
C LYS A 29 -8.08 -1.95 -13.03
N ARG A 30 -7.43 -0.82 -12.86
CA ARG A 30 -6.00 -0.63 -12.64
C ARG A 30 -5.64 -0.38 -11.19
N PHE A 31 -6.56 0.11 -10.34
CA PHE A 31 -6.24 0.37 -8.94
C PHE A 31 -7.06 -0.49 -7.96
N MET A 32 -6.38 -0.97 -6.92
CA MET A 32 -7.01 -1.47 -5.70
C MET A 32 -6.60 -0.56 -4.54
N PHE A 33 -7.57 -0.25 -3.69
CA PHE A 33 -7.38 0.60 -2.52
C PHE A 33 -7.64 -0.20 -1.26
N GLY A 34 -6.86 0.04 -0.23
CA GLY A 34 -7.00 -0.73 0.99
C GLY A 34 -6.13 -0.24 2.13
N ILE A 35 -6.22 -0.96 3.24
CA ILE A 35 -5.43 -0.70 4.43
C ILE A 35 -4.43 -1.85 4.56
N ALA A 36 -3.18 -1.49 4.85
CA ALA A 36 -2.15 -2.40 5.32
C ALA A 36 -1.89 -2.12 6.80
N SER A 37 -1.86 -3.17 7.62
CA SER A 37 -1.62 -3.08 9.05
C SER A 37 -0.52 -4.05 9.45
N GLY A 38 0.50 -3.55 10.13
CA GLY A 38 1.64 -4.34 10.58
C GLY A 38 1.70 -4.42 12.10
N ILE A 39 2.03 -5.61 12.60
CA ILE A 39 2.27 -5.86 14.02
C ILE A 39 3.67 -6.45 14.16
N ALA A 40 4.44 -5.91 15.10
CA ALA A 40 5.75 -6.43 15.45
C ALA A 40 5.73 -7.11 16.83
N ALA A 41 6.56 -8.13 17.01
CA ALA A 41 6.67 -8.89 18.25
C ALA A 41 7.42 -8.12 19.36
N ASN A 42 8.05 -6.98 19.05
CA ASN A 42 8.83 -6.19 19.98
C ASN A 42 8.19 -4.82 20.27
N ALA A 43 8.26 -4.38 21.54
CA ALA A 43 7.68 -3.10 21.98
C ALA A 43 8.32 -1.87 21.32
N PHE A 44 9.51 -2.02 20.70
CA PHE A 44 10.22 -0.95 20.02
C PHE A 44 9.60 -0.55 18.68
N ARG A 45 8.72 -1.37 18.12
CA ARG A 45 8.00 -1.06 16.89
C ARG A 45 6.51 -1.09 17.15
N GLN A 46 5.93 0.10 17.23
CA GLN A 46 4.49 0.23 17.43
C GLN A 46 3.72 -0.39 16.26
N PRO A 47 2.59 -1.06 16.52
CA PRO A 47 1.67 -1.45 15.46
C PRO A 47 1.33 -0.23 14.60
N TYR A 48 1.29 -0.42 13.29
CA TYR A 48 0.96 0.64 12.35
C TYR A 48 -0.18 0.22 11.43
N SER A 49 -0.85 1.22 10.88
CA SER A 49 -1.87 1.03 9.87
C SER A 49 -1.80 2.18 8.87
N THR A 50 -1.79 1.87 7.58
CA THR A 50 -1.67 2.89 6.53
C THR A 50 -2.57 2.59 5.33
N LYS A 51 -3.01 3.65 4.65
CA LYS A 51 -3.75 3.56 3.39
C LYS A 51 -2.77 3.21 2.26
N VAL A 52 -3.15 2.27 1.40
CA VAL A 52 -2.34 1.79 0.28
C VAL A 52 -3.17 1.79 -0.99
N ALA A 53 -2.56 2.27 -2.08
CA ALA A 53 -3.09 2.18 -3.43
C ALA A 53 -2.17 1.29 -4.29
N LEU A 54 -2.71 0.20 -4.82
CA LEU A 54 -2.00 -0.76 -5.65
C LEU A 54 -2.36 -0.56 -7.12
N HIS A 55 -1.35 -0.30 -7.96
CA HIS A 55 -1.50 -0.20 -9.41
C HIS A 55 -1.20 -1.53 -10.09
N TYR A 56 -2.15 -2.09 -10.83
CA TYR A 56 -1.96 -3.24 -11.68
C TYR A 56 -1.04 -2.94 -12.86
N LYS A 57 0.10 -3.62 -12.93
CA LYS A 57 1.13 -3.46 -13.99
C LYS A 57 1.09 -4.53 -15.09
N GLY A 58 0.09 -5.41 -15.07
CA GLY A 58 -0.08 -6.50 -16.02
C GLY A 58 0.13 -7.89 -15.39
N PRO A 59 -0.16 -8.96 -16.16
CA PRO A 59 -0.03 -10.33 -15.67
C PRO A 59 1.43 -10.80 -15.67
N GLY A 60 1.72 -11.82 -14.86
CA GLY A 60 3.02 -12.48 -14.81
C GLY A 60 3.92 -12.02 -13.64
N LEU A 61 5.16 -12.50 -13.65
CA LEU A 61 6.13 -12.21 -12.59
C LEU A 61 6.69 -10.78 -12.71
N LEU A 62 7.18 -10.25 -11.57
CA LEU A 62 7.90 -8.99 -11.54
C LEU A 62 9.17 -9.07 -12.42
N GLN A 63 9.38 -8.04 -13.24
CA GLN A 63 10.52 -7.94 -14.14
C GLN A 63 11.48 -6.85 -13.65
N ARG A 64 12.76 -6.92 -14.07
CA ARG A 64 13.77 -5.89 -13.73
C ARG A 64 13.33 -4.47 -14.09
N ARG A 65 12.56 -4.29 -15.16
CA ARG A 65 12.01 -2.97 -15.53
C ARG A 65 11.06 -2.40 -14.46
N HIS A 66 10.27 -3.25 -13.79
CA HIS A 66 9.39 -2.80 -12.70
C HIS A 66 10.21 -2.33 -11.50
N LEU A 67 11.33 -2.99 -11.19
CA LEU A 67 12.21 -2.58 -10.11
C LEU A 67 12.89 -1.22 -10.39
N LYS A 68 13.18 -0.91 -11.66
CA LYS A 68 13.73 0.40 -12.06
C LYS A 68 12.71 1.54 -11.94
N GLU A 69 11.42 1.23 -11.95
CA GLU A 69 10.34 2.20 -11.76
C GLU A 69 10.07 2.47 -10.26
N LEU A 70 10.68 1.72 -9.34
CA LEU A 70 10.54 1.95 -7.91
C LEU A 70 11.28 3.23 -7.53
N THR A 71 10.53 4.22 -7.08
CA THR A 71 11.06 5.49 -6.61
C THR A 71 10.17 6.04 -5.51
N VAL A 72 10.74 6.91 -4.69
CA VAL A 72 9.97 7.79 -3.81
C VAL A 72 9.59 9.01 -4.63
N ILE A 73 8.33 9.39 -4.56
CA ILE A 73 7.79 10.58 -5.23
C ILE A 73 7.27 11.55 -4.17
N ASP A 74 7.35 12.84 -4.48
CA ASP A 74 6.73 13.85 -3.65
C ASP A 74 5.20 13.72 -3.69
N ARG A 75 4.52 14.10 -2.61
CA ARG A 75 3.06 14.00 -2.53
C ARG A 75 2.35 14.91 -3.54
N GLY A 76 2.96 16.01 -3.95
CA GLY A 76 2.48 16.91 -4.99
C GLY A 76 2.86 16.51 -6.41
N ASP A 77 3.53 15.37 -6.60
CA ASP A 77 4.00 14.94 -7.91
C ASP A 77 2.83 14.73 -8.90
N PRO A 78 2.83 15.40 -10.08
CA PRO A 78 1.73 15.34 -11.03
C PRO A 78 1.56 13.96 -11.70
N SER A 79 2.53 13.06 -11.55
CA SER A 79 2.41 11.67 -12.02
C SER A 79 1.46 10.83 -11.17
N ILE A 80 1.10 11.28 -9.96
CA ILE A 80 0.16 10.58 -9.08
C ILE A 80 -1.27 10.81 -9.58
N PRO A 81 -2.04 9.76 -9.89
CA PRO A 81 -3.43 9.92 -10.28
C PRO A 81 -4.27 10.57 -9.18
N ARG A 82 -5.17 11.49 -9.58
CA ARG A 82 -6.01 12.26 -8.64
C ARG A 82 -6.82 11.37 -7.68
N GLU A 83 -7.32 10.24 -8.18
CA GLU A 83 -8.03 9.24 -7.36
C GLU A 83 -7.17 8.63 -6.25
N VAL A 84 -5.86 8.44 -6.51
CA VAL A 84 -4.90 7.94 -5.51
C VAL A 84 -4.65 9.00 -4.46
N LEU A 85 -4.44 10.26 -4.87
CA LEU A 85 -4.30 11.39 -3.95
C LEU A 85 -5.54 11.55 -3.05
N GLN A 86 -6.74 11.45 -3.63
CA GLN A 86 -7.99 11.54 -2.88
C GLN A 86 -8.13 10.40 -1.86
N TYR A 87 -7.72 9.18 -2.22
CA TYR A 87 -7.80 8.04 -1.32
C TYR A 87 -6.79 8.13 -0.17
N LEU A 88 -5.51 8.37 -0.49
CA LEU A 88 -4.43 8.44 0.49
C LEU A 88 -4.65 9.60 1.47
N GLY A 89 -5.42 10.61 1.08
CA GLY A 89 -5.79 11.74 1.90
C GLY A 89 -4.73 12.82 1.86
N ASP A 90 -5.11 14.01 2.28
CA ASP A 90 -4.24 15.18 2.30
C ASP A 90 -3.38 15.29 3.58
N GLY A 91 -3.16 14.17 4.28
CA GLY A 91 -2.41 14.11 5.53
C GLY A 91 -3.15 14.69 6.73
N SER A 92 -4.37 15.22 6.58
CA SER A 92 -5.18 15.72 7.71
C SER A 92 -5.86 14.61 8.52
N ASP A 93 -6.03 13.43 7.92
CA ASP A 93 -6.62 12.24 8.55
C ASP A 93 -5.62 11.37 9.33
N MET A 94 -4.33 11.71 9.33
CA MET A 94 -3.38 11.01 10.19
C MET A 94 -3.66 11.42 11.64
N ILE A 95 -4.10 10.45 12.44
CA ILE A 95 -4.32 10.55 13.89
C ILE A 95 -3.17 11.37 14.50
N GLN A 96 -3.48 12.59 14.94
CA GLN A 96 -2.60 13.35 15.82
C GLN A 96 -2.56 12.61 17.16
N MET A 97 -1.37 12.17 17.55
CA MET A 97 -1.08 11.76 18.94
C MET A 97 -0.85 13.00 19.80
#